data_AF-A0AAE0YH88-F1
#
_entry.id   AF-A0AAE0YH88-F1
#
_cell.length_a   1.000
_cell.length_b   1.000
_cell.length_c   1.000
_cell.angle_alpha   90.00
_cell.angle_beta   90.00
_cell.angle_gamma   90.00
#
_symmetry.space_group_name_H-M   'P 1'
#
loop_
_entity.id
_entity.type
_entity.pdbx_description
1 polymer ?
#
loop_
_entity_poly.entity_id
_entity_poly.type
_entity_poly.pdbx_seq_one_letter_code
_entity_poly.pdbx_strand_id
1 'polypeptide(L)'
;IEVAVAIIVVILFLLLLCFIKFRTICMARVKGPPEEQLLRLSSEIVGDTSCAENDLKWDDAKAMIRSFLRTKESEYKERKSNKFRYIYIETDPGTRSQYGHSVLRSHVENFFYDKGYKFRYFNHTTLRVDLKMEASAPPQAV
;
A
#
# COMPACT_ATOMS: atom_id res chain seq x y z
N ILE A 1 -19.39 21.56 50.68
CA ILE A 1 -18.39 20.49 50.44
C ILE A 1 -18.98 19.40 49.55
N GLU A 2 -20.13 18.80 49.90
CA GLU A 2 -20.79 17.75 49.11
C GLU A 2 -21.09 18.14 47.66
N VAL A 3 -21.61 19.34 47.42
CA VAL A 3 -21.93 19.82 46.05
C VAL A 3 -20.67 19.98 45.19
N ALA A 4 -19.54 20.39 45.79
CA ALA A 4 -18.28 20.56 45.07
C ALA A 4 -17.66 19.22 44.66
N VAL A 5 -17.79 18.19 45.51
CA VAL A 5 -17.32 16.83 45.22
C VAL A 5 -18.11 16.23 44.05
N ALA A 6 -19.44 16.44 44.01
CA ALA A 6 -20.27 15.96 42.92
C ALA A 6 -19.87 16.56 41.56
N ILE A 7 -19.56 17.85 41.50
CA ILE A 7 -19.12 18.53 40.28
C ILE A 7 -17.78 17.97 39.80
N ILE A 8 -16.82 17.72 40.70
CA ILE A 8 -15.51 17.15 40.34
C ILE A 8 -15.66 15.75 39.74
N VAL A 9 -16.53 14.91 40.31
CA VAL A 9 -16.79 13.55 39.79
C VAL A 9 -17.40 13.59 38.38
N VAL A 10 -18.34 14.50 38.13
CA VAL A 10 -18.94 14.69 36.80
C VAL A 10 -17.91 15.15 35.77
N ILE A 11 -17.05 16.11 36.13
CA ILE A 11 -15.97 16.59 35.24
C ILE A 11 -15.00 15.45 34.93
N LEU A 12 -14.57 14.67 35.93
CA LEU A 12 -13.69 13.53 35.73
C LEU A 12 -14.32 12.47 34.83
N PHE A 13 -15.61 12.19 35.00
CA PHE A 13 -16.34 11.24 34.17
C PHE A 13 -16.43 11.71 32.70
N LEU A 14 -16.70 12.99 32.47
CA LEU A 14 -16.72 13.59 31.13
C LEU A 14 -15.33 13.54 30.47
N LEU A 15 -14.27 13.86 31.22
CA LEU A 15 -12.88 13.75 30.73
C LEU A 15 -12.51 12.31 30.38
N LEU A 16 -12.95 11.33 31.18
CA LEU A 16 -12.75 9.91 30.89
C LEU A 16 -13.45 9.48 29.59
N LEU A 17 -14.70 9.90 29.40
CA LEU A 17 -15.46 9.62 28.17
C LEU A 17 -14.82 10.28 26.94
N CYS A 18 -14.34 11.52 27.07
CA CYS A 18 -13.58 12.21 26.03
C CYS A 18 -12.28 11.46 25.70
N PHE A 19 -11.55 10.99 26.71
CA PHE A 19 -10.32 10.22 26.53
C PHE A 19 -10.57 8.88 25.84
N ILE A 20 -11.64 8.17 26.20
CA ILE A 20 -12.04 6.91 25.56
C ILE A 20 -12.40 7.16 24.09
N LYS A 21 -13.25 8.16 23.78
CA LYS A 21 -13.59 8.52 22.40
C LYS A 21 -12.37 8.93 21.59
N PHE A 22 -11.48 9.74 22.16
CA PHE A 22 -10.24 10.15 21.52
C PHE A 22 -9.34 8.95 21.22
N ARG A 23 -9.20 8.01 22.16
CA ARG A 23 -8.48 6.74 21.94
C ARG A 23 -9.11 5.88 20.86
N THR A 24 -10.45 5.78 20.81
CA THR A 24 -11.12 4.99 19.76
C THR A 24 -10.96 5.62 18.37
N ILE A 25 -10.98 6.95 18.28
CA ILE A 25 -10.75 7.69 17.02
C ILE A 25 -9.28 7.63 16.60
N CYS A 26 -8.33 7.76 17.53
CA CYS A 26 -6.90 7.66 17.21
C CYS A 26 -6.45 6.22 16.90
N MET A 27 -7.14 5.21 17.46
CA MET A 27 -6.97 3.81 17.10
C MET A 27 -7.76 3.39 15.87
N ALA A 28 -8.53 4.29 15.25
CA ALA A 28 -9.09 4.08 13.92
C ALA A 28 -7.99 4.18 12.86
N ARG A 29 -7.13 3.17 12.87
CA ARG A 29 -6.49 2.55 11.72
C ARG A 29 -5.63 3.50 10.87
N VAL A 30 -4.33 3.45 11.14
CA VAL A 30 -3.35 3.29 10.06
C VAL A 30 -3.61 1.91 9.44
N LYS A 31 -4.69 1.77 8.65
CA LYS A 31 -4.95 0.54 7.92
C LYS A 31 -3.90 0.48 6.83
N GLY A 32 -2.97 -0.46 6.95
CA GLY A 32 -2.05 -0.78 5.86
C GLY A 32 -2.82 -1.12 4.57
N PRO A 33 -2.14 -1.16 3.43
CA PRO A 33 -2.77 -1.54 2.18
C PRO A 33 -3.43 -2.91 2.34
N PRO A 34 -4.63 -3.13 1.76
CA PRO A 34 -5.28 -4.43 1.82
C PRO A 34 -4.38 -5.49 1.16
N GLU A 35 -4.12 -6.59 1.88
CA GLU A 35 -3.13 -7.61 1.45
C GLU A 35 -3.44 -8.19 0.06
N GLU A 36 -4.72 -8.33 -0.28
CA GLU A 36 -5.17 -8.81 -1.60
C GLU A 36 -4.70 -7.92 -2.76
N GLN A 37 -4.31 -6.67 -2.52
CA GLN A 37 -3.88 -5.69 -3.52
C GLN A 37 -2.40 -5.34 -3.38
N LEU A 38 -1.69 -5.96 -2.45
CA LEU A 38 -0.30 -5.67 -2.12
C LEU A 38 0.63 -6.71 -2.72
N LEU A 39 1.58 -6.27 -3.53
CA LEU A 39 2.75 -7.05 -3.91
C LEU A 39 3.94 -6.57 -3.08
N ARG A 40 4.50 -7.48 -2.27
CA ARG A 40 5.74 -7.24 -1.55
C ARG A 40 6.90 -7.74 -2.39
N LEU A 41 7.88 -6.88 -2.63
CA LEU A 41 9.11 -7.17 -3.33
C LEU A 41 10.23 -7.01 -2.30
N SER A 42 10.56 -8.12 -1.64
CA SER A 42 11.63 -8.19 -0.64
C SER A 42 12.67 -9.25 -1.01
N SER A 43 13.90 -9.05 -0.52
CA SER A 43 15.01 -10.02 -0.65
C SER A 43 14.77 -11.33 0.12
N GLU A 44 13.78 -11.35 1.03
CA GLU A 44 13.48 -12.51 1.89
C GLU A 44 12.51 -13.53 1.27
N ILE A 45 12.09 -13.36 0.02
CA ILE A 45 11.18 -14.32 -0.64
C ILE A 45 11.95 -15.51 -1.24
N VAL A 46 12.94 -16.07 -0.53
CA VAL A 46 13.32 -17.50 -0.57
C VAL A 46 14.01 -17.79 0.78
N GLY A 47 13.48 -18.77 1.52
CA GLY A 47 14.10 -19.24 2.75
C GLY A 47 15.47 -19.88 2.51
N ASP A 48 16.30 -19.82 3.55
CA ASP A 48 17.61 -20.44 3.76
C ASP A 48 18.90 -19.73 3.28
N THR A 49 19.56 -19.19 4.32
CA THR A 49 20.99 -19.22 4.63
C THR A 49 22.01 -18.49 3.74
N SER A 50 22.73 -17.59 4.43
CA SER A 50 24.11 -17.13 4.20
C SER A 50 24.34 -16.02 3.15
N CYS A 51 24.86 -14.91 3.68
CA CYS A 51 25.72 -13.90 3.05
C CYS A 51 25.42 -13.43 1.61
N ALA A 52 24.79 -12.25 1.51
CA ALA A 52 24.99 -11.25 0.44
C ALA A 52 24.67 -11.61 -1.04
N GLU A 53 23.96 -12.70 -1.34
CA GLU A 53 23.46 -13.02 -2.69
C GLU A 53 21.92 -13.00 -2.85
N ASN A 54 21.17 -12.72 -1.76
CA ASN A 54 19.70 -12.80 -1.74
C ASN A 54 18.97 -11.54 -2.24
N ASP A 55 19.63 -10.65 -2.98
CA ASP A 55 18.96 -9.48 -3.54
C ASP A 55 18.01 -9.91 -4.68
N LEU A 56 16.72 -9.57 -4.55
CA LEU A 56 15.73 -9.77 -5.61
C LEU A 56 16.19 -9.04 -6.88
N LYS A 57 16.60 -9.80 -7.91
CA LYS A 57 17.04 -9.23 -9.18
C LYS A 57 15.90 -8.49 -9.86
N TRP A 58 16.23 -7.39 -10.54
CA TRP A 58 15.24 -6.56 -11.20
C TRP A 58 14.38 -7.33 -12.22
N ASP A 59 14.97 -8.26 -12.98
CA ASP A 59 14.22 -9.03 -13.97
C ASP A 59 13.15 -9.93 -13.33
N ASP A 60 13.47 -10.52 -12.17
CA ASP A 60 12.53 -11.33 -11.39
C ASP A 60 11.42 -10.46 -10.79
N ALA A 61 11.79 -9.32 -10.17
CA ALA A 61 10.83 -8.34 -9.67
C ALA A 61 9.88 -7.85 -10.78
N LYS A 62 10.42 -7.56 -11.96
CA LYS A 62 9.67 -7.14 -13.15
C LYS A 62 8.71 -8.23 -13.63
N ALA A 63 9.12 -9.50 -13.60
CA ALA A 63 8.26 -10.63 -13.92
C ALA A 63 7.10 -10.76 -12.90
N MET A 64 7.39 -10.64 -11.61
CA MET A 64 6.38 -10.63 -10.54
C MET A 64 5.39 -9.48 -10.70
N ILE A 65 5.87 -8.26 -10.94
CA ILE A 65 5.02 -7.08 -11.19
C ILE A 65 4.10 -7.31 -12.39
N ARG A 66 4.62 -7.81 -13.51
CA ARG A 66 3.81 -8.11 -14.70
C ARG A 66 2.74 -9.16 -14.42
N SER A 67 3.10 -10.22 -13.70
CA SER A 67 2.16 -11.28 -13.35
C SER A 67 1.04 -10.73 -12.47
N PHE A 68 1.40 -9.96 -11.44
CA PHE A 68 0.45 -9.37 -10.53
C PHE A 68 -0.48 -8.34 -11.20
N LEU A 69 0.07 -7.47 -12.07
CA LEU A 69 -0.71 -6.53 -12.86
C LEU A 69 -1.77 -7.23 -13.70
N ARG A 70 -1.41 -8.29 -14.42
CA ARG A 70 -2.37 -9.06 -15.24
C ARG A 70 -3.52 -9.61 -14.40
N THR A 71 -3.20 -10.23 -13.27
CA THR A 71 -4.23 -10.77 -12.36
C THR A 71 -5.16 -9.67 -11.86
N LYS A 72 -4.62 -8.53 -11.42
CA LYS A 72 -5.42 -7.45 -10.85
C LYS A 72 -6.19 -6.64 -11.89
N GLU A 73 -5.66 -6.47 -13.09
CA GLU A 73 -6.39 -5.88 -14.21
C GLU A 73 -7.56 -6.77 -14.65
N SER A 74 -7.38 -8.10 -14.68
CA SER A 74 -8.48 -9.03 -14.93
C SER A 74 -9.56 -8.97 -13.85
N GLU A 75 -9.17 -9.03 -12.56
CA GLU A 75 -10.12 -8.88 -11.44
C GLU A 75 -10.88 -7.54 -11.51
N TYR A 76 -10.20 -6.46 -11.90
CA TYR A 76 -10.81 -5.14 -12.04
C TYR A 76 -11.80 -5.08 -13.21
N LYS A 77 -11.45 -5.69 -14.35
CA LYS A 77 -12.34 -5.82 -15.53
C LYS A 77 -13.61 -6.61 -15.20
N GLU A 78 -13.49 -7.73 -14.49
CA GLU A 78 -14.62 -8.59 -14.14
C GLU A 78 -15.55 -7.97 -13.09
N ARG A 79 -14.97 -7.43 -12.02
CA ARG A 79 -15.77 -6.93 -10.89
C ARG A 79 -16.29 -5.52 -11.08
N LYS A 80 -15.72 -4.74 -12.03
CA LYS A 80 -16.01 -3.32 -12.30
C LYS A 80 -16.12 -2.46 -11.04
N SER A 81 -15.43 -2.84 -9.97
CA SER A 81 -15.54 -2.20 -8.67
C SER A 81 -14.40 -1.22 -8.46
N ASN A 82 -14.74 0.01 -8.06
CA ASN A 82 -13.76 1.04 -7.69
C ASN A 82 -12.80 0.58 -6.59
N LYS A 83 -13.13 -0.48 -5.84
CA LYS A 83 -12.24 -1.09 -4.86
C LYS A 83 -10.95 -1.62 -5.49
N PHE A 84 -10.98 -2.08 -6.74
CA PHE A 84 -9.83 -2.73 -7.42
C PHE A 84 -9.11 -1.83 -8.42
N ARG A 85 -9.36 -0.51 -8.39
CA ARG A 85 -8.76 0.44 -9.35
C ARG A 85 -7.27 0.66 -9.13
N TYR A 86 -6.70 0.15 -8.05
CA TYR A 86 -5.32 0.37 -7.67
C TYR A 86 -4.71 -0.87 -7.04
N ILE A 87 -3.39 -0.98 -7.18
CA ILE A 87 -2.54 -1.95 -6.50
C ILE A 87 -1.50 -1.23 -5.66
N TYR A 88 -0.90 -1.95 -4.72
CA TYR A 88 0.20 -1.48 -3.91
C TYR A 88 1.44 -2.31 -4.20
N ILE A 89 2.57 -1.64 -4.43
CA ILE A 89 3.88 -2.28 -4.59
C ILE A 89 4.74 -1.81 -3.44
N GLU A 90 5.03 -2.71 -2.52
CA GLU A 90 5.96 -2.49 -1.41
C GLU A 90 7.34 -3.01 -1.82
N THR A 91 8.34 -2.14 -1.75
CA THR A 91 9.74 -2.50 -1.94
C THR A 91 10.47 -2.36 -0.63
N ASP A 92 11.42 -3.25 -0.34
CA ASP A 92 12.24 -3.11 0.86
C ASP A 92 12.90 -1.72 0.95
N PRO A 93 13.04 -1.19 2.19
CA PRO A 93 13.74 0.07 2.39
C PRO A 93 15.18 0.02 1.89
N GLY A 94 15.78 -1.18 1.84
CA GLY A 94 17.07 -1.49 1.25
C GLY A 94 18.26 -0.67 1.77
N THR A 95 19.46 -1.03 1.36
CA THR A 95 20.61 -0.11 1.43
C THR A 95 20.33 1.06 0.50
N ARG A 96 20.27 2.27 1.07
CA ARG A 96 20.07 3.50 0.31
C ARG A 96 21.16 3.61 -0.76
N SER A 97 20.77 3.84 -2.01
CA SER A 97 21.72 4.35 -3.00
C SER A 97 22.25 5.72 -2.54
N GLN A 98 23.33 6.20 -3.16
CA GLN A 98 23.85 7.57 -2.93
C GLN A 98 22.78 8.67 -3.11
N TYR A 99 21.65 8.37 -3.76
CA TYR A 99 20.52 9.27 -4.00
C TYR A 99 19.33 9.08 -3.06
N GLY A 100 19.48 8.28 -1.98
CA GLY A 100 18.46 8.18 -0.92
C GLY A 100 17.30 7.20 -1.19
N HIS A 101 17.28 6.51 -2.33
CA HIS A 101 16.30 5.47 -2.68
C HIS A 101 16.95 4.08 -2.80
N SER A 102 16.25 2.99 -2.47
CA SER A 102 16.72 1.65 -2.79
C SER A 102 16.75 1.45 -4.31
N VAL A 103 17.79 0.80 -4.84
CA VAL A 103 17.98 0.60 -6.30
C VAL A 103 16.75 -0.06 -6.94
N LEU A 104 16.19 -1.05 -6.26
CA LEU A 104 14.96 -1.74 -6.68
C LEU A 104 13.78 -0.79 -6.82
N ARG A 105 13.58 0.12 -5.85
CA ARG A 105 12.49 1.11 -5.90
C ARG A 105 12.60 2.01 -7.13
N SER A 106 13.79 2.52 -7.44
CA SER A 106 13.99 3.37 -8.61
C SER A 106 13.66 2.64 -9.92
N HIS A 107 14.00 1.36 -10.03
CA HIS A 107 13.61 0.54 -11.18
C HIS A 107 12.08 0.34 -11.26
N VAL A 108 11.42 0.11 -10.14
CA VAL A 108 9.96 -0.03 -10.06
C VAL A 108 9.26 1.27 -10.50
N GLU A 109 9.71 2.42 -10.01
CA GLU A 109 9.17 3.73 -10.38
C GLU A 109 9.33 3.99 -11.89
N ASN A 110 10.54 3.77 -12.42
CA ASN A 110 10.82 3.90 -13.86
C ASN A 110 9.95 2.96 -14.70
N PHE A 111 9.78 1.72 -14.27
CA PHE A 111 8.90 0.77 -14.97
C PHE A 111 7.47 1.28 -15.10
N PHE A 112 6.88 1.80 -14.02
CA PHE A 112 5.52 2.33 -14.07
C PHE A 112 5.43 3.62 -14.88
N TYR A 113 6.44 4.48 -14.78
CA TYR A 113 6.54 5.70 -15.58
C TYR A 113 6.60 5.39 -17.08
N ASP A 114 7.54 4.53 -17.50
CA ASP A 114 7.74 4.12 -18.90
C ASP A 114 6.50 3.43 -19.48
N LYS A 115 5.77 2.69 -18.63
CA LYS A 115 4.52 2.05 -19.00
C LYS A 115 3.32 2.99 -18.92
N GLY A 116 3.47 4.25 -18.52
CA GLY A 116 2.39 5.23 -18.45
C GLY A 116 1.34 4.92 -17.40
N TYR A 117 1.71 4.26 -16.31
CA TYR A 117 0.85 4.09 -15.14
C TYR A 117 0.93 5.34 -14.25
N LYS A 118 -0.21 5.75 -13.69
CA LYS A 118 -0.22 6.79 -12.65
C LYS A 118 0.05 6.12 -11.31
N PHE A 119 0.99 6.66 -10.53
CA PHE A 119 1.27 6.17 -9.19
C PHE A 119 1.54 7.31 -8.22
N ARG A 120 1.40 7.01 -6.93
CA ARG A 120 1.73 7.92 -5.82
C ARG A 120 2.28 7.15 -4.63
N TYR A 121 3.05 7.81 -3.78
CA TYR A 121 3.52 7.21 -2.54
C TYR A 121 2.36 6.99 -1.57
N PHE A 122 2.18 5.75 -1.11
CA PHE A 122 1.31 5.45 0.02
C PHE A 122 2.06 5.67 1.33
N ASN A 123 3.32 5.26 1.37
CA ASN A 123 4.27 5.53 2.44
C ASN A 123 5.70 5.57 1.86
N HIS A 124 6.70 5.54 2.74
CA HIS A 124 8.11 5.62 2.34
C HIS A 124 8.66 4.35 1.67
N THR A 125 7.97 3.21 1.64
CA THR A 125 8.37 1.94 0.98
C THR A 125 7.35 1.44 -0.04
N THR A 126 6.15 2.00 -0.06
CA THR A 126 5.00 1.50 -0.83
C THR A 126 4.50 2.53 -1.84
N LEU A 127 4.39 2.11 -3.09
CA LEU A 127 3.71 2.82 -4.17
C LEU A 127 2.26 2.35 -4.28
N ARG A 128 1.32 3.27 -4.48
CA ARG A 128 -0.04 2.99 -4.95
C ARG A 128 -0.11 3.29 -6.43
N VAL A 129 -0.37 2.28 -7.24
CA VAL A 129 -0.41 2.33 -8.71
C VAL A 129 -1.84 2.19 -9.19
N ASP A 130 -2.33 3.12 -10.00
CA ASP A 130 -3.67 3.06 -10.59
C ASP A 130 -3.66 2.12 -11.80
N LEU A 131 -4.52 1.11 -11.79
CA LEU A 131 -4.68 0.16 -12.89
C LEU A 131 -5.35 0.83 -14.09
N LYS A 132 -4.93 0.43 -15.30
CA LYS A 132 -5.57 0.89 -16.54
C LYS A 132 -6.82 0.07 -16.78
N MET A 133 -7.98 0.72 -16.88
CA MET A 133 -9.06 0.14 -17.69
C MET A 133 -8.66 0.39 -19.13
N GLU A 134 -8.35 -0.66 -19.89
CA GLU A 134 -8.54 -0.54 -21.33
C GLU A 134 -10.00 -0.15 -21.53
N ALA A 135 -10.22 1.01 -22.15
CA ALA A 135 -11.53 1.35 -22.66
C ALA A 135 -11.87 0.22 -23.62
N SER A 136 -12.85 -0.63 -23.26
CA SER A 136 -13.45 -1.55 -24.21
C SER A 136 -13.84 -0.69 -25.41
N ALA A 137 -13.32 -1.00 -26.59
CA ALA A 137 -13.73 -0.33 -27.81
C ALA A 137 -15.27 -0.26 -27.82
N PRO A 138 -15.87 0.88 -28.20
CA PRO A 138 -17.32 1.01 -28.23
C PRO A 138 -17.89 -0.18 -29.01
N PRO A 139 -19.01 -0.79 -28.56
CA PRO A 139 -19.62 -1.89 -29.30
C PRO A 139 -19.81 -1.41 -30.74
N GLN A 140 -19.18 -2.11 -31.68
CA GLN A 140 -19.41 -1.83 -33.09
C GLN A 140 -20.90 -2.08 -33.31
N ALA A 141 -21.65 -1.01 -33.61
CA ALA A 141 -23.02 -1.13 -34.03
C ALA A 141 -23.00 -1.91 -35.35
N VAL A 142 -23.56 -3.12 -35.32
CA VAL A 142 -23.87 -3.93 -36.51
C VAL A 142 -25.21 -3.46 -37.06
#